data_AF-A0A5A7WM43-F1
#
_entry.id   AF-A0A5A7WM43-F1
#
_cell.length_a   1.000
_cell.length_b   1.000
_cell.length_c   1.000
_cell.angle_alpha   90.00
_cell.angle_beta   90.00
_cell.angle_gamma   90.00
#
_symmetry.space_group_name_H-M   'P 1'
#
loop_
_entity.id
_entity.type
_entity.pdbx_description
1 polymer ?
#
loop_
_entity_poly.entity_id
_entity_poly.type
_entity_poly.pdbx_seq_one_letter_code
_entity_poly.pdbx_strand_id
1 'polypeptide(L)'
;MAKIRANKRPAQPAGERCEMCAEPIADEHQHVVNVAARQLMCTCRGCYLLFSDPRAKLRYRAVPDRYLTFADFTLDRRAWEALQIPVGLAFFFHNSDMDKTVAFYPGPAGATESELDLDAWSSISGADTRMKMLADDVEALLVRVPDRDHADPELNAEAECYLVPIDACYEFVGRLRLLWRGFDGGYEVRDFVDEFFDRIRSRSKVASS
;
A
#
# COMPACT_ATOMS: atom_id res chain seq x y z
N MET A 1 29.77 -55.52 -2.18
CA MET A 1 30.04 -54.07 -2.17
C MET A 1 28.73 -53.33 -2.39
N ALA A 2 28.22 -52.65 -1.35
CA ALA A 2 26.99 -51.87 -1.41
C ALA A 2 27.27 -50.48 -2.00
N LYS A 3 26.55 -50.09 -3.06
CA LYS A 3 26.54 -48.71 -3.56
C LYS A 3 25.29 -47.99 -3.05
N ILE A 4 25.55 -46.90 -2.36
CA ILE A 4 24.64 -45.99 -1.66
C ILE A 4 23.61 -45.43 -2.65
N ARG A 5 22.31 -45.60 -2.36
CA ARG A 5 21.24 -44.89 -3.06
C ARG A 5 21.31 -43.42 -2.64
N ALA A 6 21.59 -42.53 -3.60
CA ALA A 6 21.46 -41.10 -3.40
C ALA A 6 20.02 -40.79 -2.97
N ASN A 7 19.89 -40.23 -1.76
CA ASN A 7 18.62 -39.80 -1.21
C ASN A 7 18.12 -38.63 -2.07
N LYS A 8 17.20 -38.91 -2.99
CA LYS A 8 16.57 -37.89 -3.83
C LYS A 8 15.77 -36.99 -2.90
N ARG A 9 16.33 -35.81 -2.60
CA ARG A 9 15.69 -34.78 -1.78
C ARG A 9 14.29 -34.54 -2.36
N PRO A 10 13.21 -34.72 -1.58
CA PRO A 10 11.85 -34.53 -2.12
C PRO A 10 11.75 -33.10 -2.67
N ALA A 11 11.16 -32.97 -3.86
CA ALA A 11 10.88 -31.67 -4.46
C ALA A 11 10.11 -30.82 -3.43
N GLN A 12 10.59 -29.60 -3.16
CA GLN A 12 9.85 -28.68 -2.32
C GLN A 12 8.47 -28.49 -2.94
N PRO A 13 7.38 -28.60 -2.16
CA PRO A 13 6.05 -28.29 -2.67
C PRO A 13 6.08 -26.87 -3.25
N ALA A 14 5.66 -26.71 -4.51
CA ALA A 14 5.47 -25.42 -5.12
C ALA A 14 4.32 -24.72 -4.40
N GLY A 15 4.61 -23.65 -3.68
CA GLY A 15 3.64 -22.88 -2.90
C GLY A 15 4.34 -22.01 -1.87
N GLU A 16 3.77 -20.83 -1.65
CA GLU A 16 4.25 -19.91 -0.62
C GLU A 16 4.15 -20.54 0.78
N ARG A 17 4.98 -20.08 1.70
CA ARG A 17 4.99 -20.56 3.09
C ARG A 17 4.93 -19.39 4.06
N CYS A 18 4.25 -19.60 5.18
CA CYS A 18 4.24 -18.66 6.29
C CYS A 18 5.67 -18.39 6.78
N GLU A 19 6.09 -17.13 6.79
CA GLU A 19 7.43 -16.72 7.21
C GLU A 19 7.68 -16.87 8.72
N MET A 20 6.64 -17.20 9.50
CA MET A 20 6.74 -17.40 10.95
C MET A 20 6.77 -18.88 11.36
N CYS A 21 5.88 -19.71 10.80
CA CYS A 21 5.75 -21.13 11.19
C CYS A 21 6.05 -22.13 10.06
N ALA A 22 6.38 -21.65 8.85
CA ALA A 22 6.64 -22.43 7.64
C ALA A 22 5.48 -23.30 7.14
N GLU A 23 4.27 -23.15 7.69
CA GLU A 23 3.06 -23.78 7.18
C GLU A 23 2.79 -23.34 5.73
N PRO A 24 2.37 -24.23 4.83
CA PRO A 24 1.92 -23.84 3.49
C PRO A 24 0.78 -22.82 3.56
N ILE A 25 0.82 -21.81 2.70
CA ILE A 25 -0.25 -20.80 2.56
C ILE A 25 -0.78 -20.79 1.13
N ALA A 26 -2.00 -20.29 0.96
CA ALA A 26 -2.60 -20.11 -0.36
C ALA A 26 -2.04 -18.84 -1.04
N ASP A 27 -2.27 -18.72 -2.35
CA ASP A 27 -1.91 -17.53 -3.12
C ASP A 27 -2.50 -16.26 -2.48
N GLU A 28 -3.78 -16.32 -2.07
CA GLU A 28 -4.38 -15.34 -1.17
C GLU A 28 -4.09 -15.69 0.30
N HIS A 29 -3.41 -14.78 0.99
CA HIS A 29 -3.03 -14.96 2.39
C HIS A 29 -3.04 -13.62 3.13
N GLN A 30 -2.66 -13.62 4.40
CA GLN A 30 -2.67 -12.44 5.25
C GLN A 30 -1.25 -12.00 5.58
N HIS A 31 -1.08 -10.71 5.84
CA HIS A 31 0.23 -10.15 6.14
C HIS A 31 0.34 -9.62 7.55
N VAL A 32 1.56 -9.61 8.05
CA VAL A 32 1.96 -8.88 9.25
C VAL A 32 3.14 -7.98 8.90
N VAL A 33 3.20 -6.80 9.49
CA VAL A 33 4.34 -5.89 9.38
C VAL A 33 5.27 -6.11 10.56
N ASN A 34 6.53 -6.43 10.29
CA ASN A 34 7.62 -6.33 11.24
C ASN A 34 8.06 -4.86 11.30
N VAL A 35 7.53 -4.10 12.25
CA VAL A 35 7.70 -2.63 12.35
C VAL A 35 9.18 -2.25 12.40
N ALA A 36 9.96 -2.96 13.24
CA ALA A 36 11.38 -2.68 13.41
C ALA A 36 12.22 -2.96 12.15
N ALA A 37 11.84 -3.97 11.35
CA ALA A 37 12.53 -4.28 10.10
C ALA A 37 11.91 -3.59 8.87
N ARG A 38 10.76 -2.90 9.06
CA ARG A 38 9.94 -2.29 7.99
C ARG A 38 9.65 -3.28 6.86
N GLN A 39 9.29 -4.49 7.25
CA GLN A 39 9.11 -5.61 6.32
C GLN A 39 7.70 -6.18 6.44
N LEU A 40 7.04 -6.35 5.29
CA LEU A 40 5.81 -7.12 5.17
C LEU A 40 6.15 -8.62 5.16
N MET A 41 5.43 -9.42 5.93
CA MET A 41 5.63 -10.86 6.03
C MET A 41 4.36 -11.63 5.68
N CYS A 42 4.48 -12.63 4.82
CA CYS A 42 3.41 -13.56 4.46
C CYS A 42 3.12 -14.51 5.63
N THR A 43 1.86 -14.60 6.05
CA THR A 43 1.47 -15.38 7.23
C THR A 43 0.26 -16.28 7.00
N CYS A 44 0.26 -17.45 7.66
CA CYS A 44 -0.94 -18.26 7.79
C CYS A 44 -1.93 -17.60 8.76
N ARG A 45 -3.20 -18.05 8.73
CA ARG A 45 -4.26 -17.49 9.59
C ARG A 45 -3.93 -17.56 11.07
N GLY A 46 -3.30 -18.65 11.53
CA GLY A 46 -2.91 -18.81 12.93
C GLY A 46 -1.91 -17.74 13.38
N CYS A 47 -0.84 -17.54 12.61
CA CYS A 47 0.17 -16.52 12.91
C CYS A 47 -0.40 -15.10 12.82
N TYR A 48 -1.25 -14.80 11.83
CA TYR A 48 -1.93 -13.51 11.71
C TYR A 48 -2.72 -13.14 12.97
N LEU A 49 -3.51 -14.07 13.51
CA LEU A 49 -4.40 -13.81 14.65
C LEU A 49 -3.64 -13.41 15.92
N LEU A 50 -2.39 -13.84 16.08
CA LEU A 50 -1.54 -13.49 17.23
C LEU A 50 -1.21 -11.99 17.30
N PHE A 51 -1.32 -11.27 16.18
CA PHE A 51 -0.92 -9.86 16.05
C PHE A 51 -2.10 -8.94 15.69
N SER A 52 -3.33 -9.43 15.87
CA SER A 52 -4.56 -8.74 15.45
C SER A 52 -5.13 -7.73 16.45
N ASP A 53 -4.55 -7.63 17.66
CA ASP A 53 -4.96 -6.61 18.64
C ASP A 53 -4.36 -5.24 18.27
N PRO A 54 -5.17 -4.27 17.82
CA PRO A 54 -4.67 -2.96 17.39
C PRO A 54 -4.11 -2.11 18.54
N ARG A 55 -4.40 -2.46 19.81
CA ARG A 55 -3.94 -1.72 20.99
C ARG A 55 -2.58 -2.19 21.49
N ALA A 56 -2.10 -3.34 21.03
CA ALA A 56 -0.84 -3.91 21.47
C ALA A 56 0.33 -3.23 20.74
N LYS A 57 1.27 -2.64 21.49
CA LYS A 57 2.54 -2.14 20.95
C LYS A 57 3.50 -3.30 20.70
N LEU A 58 3.28 -4.03 19.61
CA LEU A 58 4.05 -5.21 19.24
C LEU A 58 5.06 -4.89 18.14
N ARG A 59 6.16 -5.65 18.11
CA ARG A 59 7.11 -5.65 17.00
C ARG A 59 6.47 -6.07 15.67
N TYR A 60 5.46 -6.94 15.75
CA TYR A 60 4.70 -7.43 14.62
C TYR A 60 3.25 -6.98 14.73
N ARG A 61 2.70 -6.44 13.65
CA ARG A 61 1.32 -5.93 13.60
C ARG A 61 0.58 -6.56 12.43
N ALA A 62 -0.62 -7.07 12.66
CA ALA A 62 -1.46 -7.60 11.59
C ALA A 62 -1.92 -6.49 10.65
N VAL A 63 -1.88 -6.75 9.34
CA VAL A 63 -2.43 -5.84 8.34
C VAL A 63 -3.95 -6.04 8.26
N PRO A 64 -4.76 -5.02 8.59
CA PRO A 64 -6.21 -5.16 8.59
C PRO A 64 -6.75 -5.22 7.16
N ASP A 65 -7.85 -5.93 6.96
CA ASP A 65 -8.59 -5.95 5.69
C ASP A 65 -9.76 -4.95 5.73
N ARG A 66 -9.45 -3.65 5.71
CA ARG A 66 -10.48 -2.60 5.62
C ARG A 66 -10.11 -1.53 4.59
N TYR A 67 -11.13 -1.08 3.88
CA TYR A 67 -11.04 -0.09 2.81
C TYR A 67 -12.06 1.01 3.10
N LEU A 68 -11.61 2.26 3.15
CA LEU A 68 -12.48 3.41 3.31
C LEU A 68 -12.26 4.43 2.20
N THR A 69 -13.30 5.15 1.84
CA THR A 69 -13.23 6.32 0.94
C THR A 69 -13.56 7.58 1.73
N PHE A 70 -12.80 8.64 1.52
CA PHE A 70 -13.03 9.94 2.13
C PHE A 70 -13.87 10.78 1.17
N ALA A 71 -15.19 10.70 1.31
CA ALA A 71 -16.10 11.58 0.59
C ALA A 71 -15.77 13.05 0.92
N ASP A 72 -15.94 13.92 -0.09
CA ASP A 72 -15.65 15.36 -0.01
C ASP A 72 -14.20 15.70 0.36
N PHE A 73 -13.26 14.76 0.14
CA PHE A 73 -11.85 15.04 0.28
C PHE A 73 -11.43 16.06 -0.78
N THR A 74 -10.91 17.20 -0.32
CA THR A 74 -10.43 18.26 -1.20
C THR A 74 -8.92 18.38 -1.07
N LEU A 75 -8.24 18.32 -2.21
CA LEU A 75 -6.83 18.58 -2.32
C LEU A 75 -6.60 19.42 -3.56
N ASP A 76 -6.23 20.68 -3.34
CA ASP A 76 -5.95 21.57 -4.46
C ASP A 76 -4.58 21.28 -5.10
N ARG A 77 -4.39 21.80 -6.31
CA ARG A 77 -3.17 21.57 -7.09
C ARG A 77 -1.92 22.09 -6.37
N ARG A 78 -2.01 23.24 -5.69
CA ARG A 78 -0.85 23.86 -5.04
C ARG A 78 -0.40 23.02 -3.85
N ALA A 79 -1.35 22.47 -3.11
CA ALA A 79 -1.10 21.55 -2.01
C ALA A 79 -0.43 20.25 -2.51
N TRP A 80 -0.87 19.68 -3.64
CA TRP A 80 -0.19 18.52 -4.25
C TRP A 80 1.21 18.86 -4.77
N GLU A 81 1.36 19.97 -5.50
CA GLU A 81 2.66 20.42 -6.03
C GLU A 81 3.68 20.68 -4.90
N ALA A 82 3.22 21.18 -3.75
CA ALA A 82 4.07 21.37 -2.57
C ALA A 82 4.66 20.05 -2.03
N LEU A 83 4.01 18.90 -2.27
CA LEU A 83 4.54 17.58 -1.90
C LEU A 83 5.67 17.11 -2.81
N GLN A 84 5.92 17.80 -3.94
CA GLN A 84 6.96 17.47 -4.93
C GLN A 84 6.83 16.04 -5.48
N ILE A 85 5.59 15.52 -5.54
CA ILE A 85 5.30 14.20 -6.10
C ILE A 85 5.11 14.37 -7.62
N PRO A 86 5.97 13.77 -8.46
CA PRO A 86 6.01 14.06 -9.89
C PRO A 86 4.87 13.40 -10.69
N VAL A 87 4.01 12.63 -10.02
CA VAL A 87 2.91 11.88 -10.62
C VAL A 87 1.63 12.16 -9.84
N GLY A 88 0.46 11.95 -10.44
CA GLY A 88 -0.85 12.13 -9.79
C GLY A 88 -1.22 11.00 -8.81
N LEU A 89 -0.25 10.37 -8.15
CA LEU A 89 -0.49 9.18 -7.34
C LEU A 89 0.55 8.99 -6.24
N ALA A 90 0.10 8.81 -5.00
CA ALA A 90 0.96 8.43 -3.88
C ALA A 90 0.17 7.75 -2.78
N PHE A 91 0.87 7.02 -1.90
CA PHE A 91 0.32 6.59 -0.63
C PHE A 91 1.16 7.08 0.55
N PHE A 92 0.47 7.38 1.65
CA PHE A 92 1.04 7.97 2.85
C PHE A 92 0.69 7.10 4.05
N PHE A 93 1.65 6.77 4.90
CA PHE A 93 1.38 6.09 6.18
C PHE A 93 2.26 6.65 7.29
N HIS A 94 1.81 6.53 8.53
CA HIS A 94 2.62 6.89 9.68
C HIS A 94 3.51 5.71 10.08
N ASN A 95 4.83 5.95 10.11
CA ASN A 95 5.81 5.01 10.63
C ASN A 95 6.03 5.31 12.11
N SER A 96 5.55 4.42 12.98
CA SER A 96 5.55 4.65 14.43
C SER A 96 6.94 4.53 15.07
N ASP A 97 7.90 3.85 14.43
CA ASP A 97 9.30 3.74 14.88
C ASP A 97 10.07 5.06 14.65
N MET A 98 9.75 5.76 13.57
CA MET A 98 10.34 7.05 13.21
C MET A 98 9.53 8.26 13.68
N ASP A 99 8.31 8.03 14.18
CA ASP A 99 7.32 9.06 14.51
C ASP A 99 7.12 10.08 13.37
N LYS A 100 7.01 9.57 12.13
CA LYS A 100 6.86 10.41 10.94
C LYS A 100 5.93 9.78 9.91
N THR A 101 5.25 10.62 9.14
CA THR A 101 4.63 10.17 7.90
C THR A 101 5.71 9.84 6.87
N VAL A 102 5.48 8.79 6.07
CA VAL A 102 6.27 8.43 4.90
C VAL A 102 5.35 8.45 3.70
N ALA A 103 5.84 8.96 2.57
CA ALA A 103 5.12 8.96 1.31
C ALA A 103 5.86 8.13 0.27
N PHE A 104 5.11 7.37 -0.52
CA PHE A 104 5.62 6.58 -1.63
C PHE A 104 4.81 6.87 -2.87
N TYR A 105 5.50 6.97 -4.01
CA TYR A 105 4.86 7.08 -5.31
C TYR A 105 5.49 6.07 -6.28
N PRO A 106 4.75 5.59 -7.29
CA PRO A 106 5.31 4.68 -8.28
C PRO A 106 6.30 5.41 -9.19
N GLY A 107 7.41 4.76 -9.48
CA GLY A 107 8.39 5.19 -10.47
C GLY A 107 8.97 4.01 -11.25
N PRO A 108 9.87 4.27 -12.22
CA PRO A 108 10.42 3.24 -13.11
C PRO A 108 11.12 2.08 -12.38
N ALA A 109 11.63 2.33 -11.17
CA ALA A 109 12.29 1.33 -10.34
C ALA A 109 11.35 0.60 -9.35
N GLY A 110 10.08 0.98 -9.26
CA GLY A 110 9.13 0.54 -8.23
C GLY A 110 8.68 1.69 -7.31
N ALA A 111 8.38 1.39 -6.04
CA ALA A 111 8.03 2.41 -5.07
C ALA A 111 9.25 3.29 -4.85
N THR A 112 9.10 4.57 -5.15
CA THR A 112 10.09 5.58 -4.80
C THR A 112 9.62 6.20 -3.49
N GLU A 113 10.43 6.07 -2.45
CA GLU A 113 10.22 6.81 -1.20
C GLU A 113 10.42 8.30 -1.52
N SER A 114 9.45 9.13 -1.13
CA SER A 114 9.64 10.57 -1.17
C SER A 114 10.54 10.96 0.01
N GLU A 115 11.74 11.47 -0.28
CA GLU A 115 12.70 11.94 0.72
C GLU A 115 12.37 13.35 1.27
N LEU A 116 11.26 13.96 0.81
CA LEU A 116 11.01 15.39 0.97
C LEU A 116 9.95 15.73 2.02
N ASP A 117 10.09 16.95 2.56
CA ASP A 117 9.43 17.50 3.74
C ASP A 117 7.90 17.34 3.74
N LEU A 118 7.42 16.42 4.59
CA LEU A 118 6.01 16.04 4.71
C LEU A 118 5.22 16.94 5.66
N ASP A 119 5.79 18.05 6.15
CA ASP A 119 5.06 19.09 6.89
C ASP A 119 3.85 19.61 6.09
N ALA A 120 3.95 19.64 4.76
CA ALA A 120 2.85 19.96 3.87
C ALA A 120 1.72 18.92 3.96
N TRP A 121 2.05 17.62 4.02
CA TRP A 121 1.07 16.56 4.22
C TRP A 121 0.46 16.59 5.63
N SER A 122 1.24 16.89 6.67
CA SER A 122 0.72 17.08 8.03
C SER A 122 -0.33 18.19 8.10
N SER A 123 -0.16 19.26 7.32
CA SER A 123 -1.14 20.35 7.22
C SER A 123 -2.43 19.92 6.50
N ILE A 124 -2.30 19.17 5.40
CA ILE A 124 -3.45 18.59 4.66
C ILE A 124 -4.21 17.60 5.54
N SER A 125 -3.48 16.71 6.21
CA SER A 125 -4.08 15.64 7.02
C SER A 125 -4.63 16.12 8.35
N GLY A 126 -4.08 17.19 8.92
CA GLY A 126 -4.58 17.82 10.14
C GLY A 126 -5.97 18.47 9.98
N ALA A 127 -6.37 18.80 8.75
CA ALA A 127 -7.65 19.45 8.45
C ALA A 127 -8.84 18.47 8.49
N ASP A 128 -8.62 17.17 8.28
CA ASP A 128 -9.68 16.15 8.30
C ASP A 128 -9.46 15.15 9.44
N THR A 129 -10.32 15.23 10.47
CA THR A 129 -10.23 14.37 11.65
C THR A 129 -10.37 12.89 11.33
N ARG A 130 -11.02 12.52 10.21
CA ARG A 130 -11.16 11.13 9.77
C ARG A 130 -9.80 10.49 9.46
N MET A 131 -8.79 11.28 9.11
CA MET A 131 -7.44 10.75 8.84
C MET A 131 -6.75 10.19 10.09
N LYS A 132 -7.24 10.52 11.30
CA LYS A 132 -6.78 9.90 12.57
C LYS A 132 -7.25 8.46 12.73
N MET A 133 -8.06 7.94 11.81
CA MET A 133 -8.50 6.54 11.82
C MET A 133 -7.42 5.56 11.39
N LEU A 134 -6.35 6.04 10.75
CA LEU A 134 -5.25 5.20 10.28
C LEU A 134 -4.60 4.45 11.43
N ALA A 135 -4.41 3.15 11.25
CA ALA A 135 -3.55 2.37 12.09
C ALA A 135 -2.10 2.48 11.58
N ASP A 136 -1.23 3.04 12.43
CA ASP A 136 0.20 3.20 12.14
C ASP A 136 0.82 1.89 11.65
N ASP A 137 1.77 2.03 10.71
CA ASP A 137 2.57 0.98 10.06
C ASP A 137 1.80 0.00 9.17
N VAL A 138 0.47 -0.14 9.31
CA VAL A 138 -0.31 -1.21 8.66
C VAL A 138 -1.37 -0.73 7.69
N GLU A 139 -1.63 0.58 7.65
CA GLU A 139 -2.58 1.21 6.73
C GLU A 139 -2.00 2.47 6.12
N ALA A 140 -2.48 2.80 4.93
CA ALA A 140 -2.07 3.99 4.20
C ALA A 140 -3.27 4.77 3.66
N LEU A 141 -3.06 6.08 3.53
CA LEU A 141 -3.89 6.96 2.72
C LEU A 141 -3.35 6.91 1.28
N LEU A 142 -4.10 6.28 0.38
CA LEU A 142 -3.85 6.29 -1.05
C LEU A 142 -4.56 7.49 -1.68
N VAL A 143 -3.79 8.36 -2.34
CA VAL A 143 -4.29 9.57 -3.00
C VAL A 143 -4.05 9.48 -4.49
N ARG A 144 -5.11 9.71 -5.28
CA ARG A 144 -5.05 9.90 -6.73
C ARG A 144 -5.48 11.31 -7.07
N VAL A 145 -4.60 12.06 -7.72
CA VAL A 145 -4.91 13.35 -8.32
C VAL A 145 -5.05 13.15 -9.83
N PRO A 146 -6.23 13.42 -10.42
CA PRO A 146 -6.44 13.32 -11.86
C PRO A 146 -5.42 14.15 -12.63
N ASP A 147 -4.86 13.58 -13.70
CA ASP A 147 -3.94 14.29 -14.59
C ASP A 147 -4.71 15.35 -15.38
N ARG A 148 -4.46 16.63 -15.06
CA ARG A 148 -5.17 17.77 -15.66
C ARG A 148 -4.59 18.23 -16.99
N ASP A 149 -3.40 17.75 -17.39
CA ASP A 149 -2.83 18.07 -18.71
C ASP A 149 -3.51 17.25 -19.82
N HIS A 150 -4.15 16.14 -19.44
CA HIS A 150 -4.92 15.26 -20.33
C HIS A 150 -6.42 15.22 -20.03
N ALA A 151 -6.88 15.79 -18.91
CA ALA A 151 -8.29 15.93 -18.61
C ALA A 151 -8.91 17.10 -19.38
N ASP A 152 -10.19 16.95 -19.74
CA ASP A 152 -10.99 18.06 -20.23
C ASP A 152 -10.97 19.20 -19.18
N PRO A 153 -10.57 20.43 -19.54
CA PRO A 153 -10.56 21.58 -18.63
C PRO A 153 -11.90 21.87 -17.96
N GLU A 154 -13.00 21.41 -18.55
CA GLU A 154 -14.35 21.54 -17.97
C GLU A 154 -14.65 20.44 -16.93
N LEU A 155 -13.93 19.32 -16.96
CA LEU A 155 -14.05 18.21 -16.02
C LEU A 155 -13.05 18.41 -14.87
N ASN A 156 -13.41 19.23 -13.89
CA ASN A 156 -12.69 19.36 -12.62
C ASN A 156 -12.84 18.06 -11.80
N ALA A 157 -12.15 16.99 -12.20
CA ALA A 157 -12.11 15.78 -11.39
C ALA A 157 -11.38 16.10 -10.06
N GLU A 158 -12.04 15.76 -8.97
CA GLU A 158 -11.54 15.96 -7.61
C GLU A 158 -10.48 14.90 -7.28
N ALA A 159 -9.60 15.23 -6.33
CA ALA A 159 -8.65 14.24 -5.82
C ALA A 159 -9.42 13.15 -5.08
N GLU A 160 -9.02 11.90 -5.30
CA GLU A 160 -9.59 10.77 -4.60
C GLU A 160 -8.67 10.37 -3.44
N CYS A 161 -9.25 10.10 -2.27
CA CYS A 161 -8.50 9.62 -1.12
C CYS A 161 -9.17 8.39 -0.51
N TYR A 162 -8.35 7.37 -0.25
CA TYR A 162 -8.76 6.10 0.30
C TYR A 162 -7.86 5.70 1.46
N LEU A 163 -8.44 5.13 2.52
CA LEU A 163 -7.69 4.34 3.50
C LEU A 163 -7.68 2.91 3.00
N VAL A 164 -6.48 2.35 2.84
CA VAL A 164 -6.29 0.98 2.38
C VAL A 164 -5.30 0.24 3.26
N PRO A 165 -5.33 -1.10 3.28
CA PRO A 165 -4.29 -1.92 3.87
C PRO A 165 -2.93 -1.63 3.21
N ILE A 166 -1.84 -1.57 3.99
CA ILE A 166 -0.52 -1.21 3.44
C ILE A 166 -0.01 -2.22 2.40
N ASP A 167 -0.40 -3.49 2.53
CA ASP A 167 -0.05 -4.54 1.57
C ASP A 167 -0.69 -4.33 0.19
N ALA A 168 -1.89 -3.74 0.13
CA ALA A 168 -2.52 -3.34 -1.13
C ALA A 168 -1.70 -2.27 -1.87
N CYS A 169 -1.08 -1.33 -1.15
CA CYS A 169 -0.17 -0.34 -1.72
C CYS A 169 1.10 -0.99 -2.28
N TYR A 170 1.70 -1.93 -1.54
CA TYR A 170 2.90 -2.63 -2.01
C TYR A 170 2.61 -3.58 -3.18
N GLU A 171 1.47 -4.29 -3.17
CA GLU A 171 0.99 -5.08 -4.32
C GLU A 171 0.83 -4.19 -5.54
N PHE A 172 0.15 -3.06 -5.39
CA PHE A 172 -0.11 -2.11 -6.45
C PHE A 172 1.17 -1.61 -7.12
N VAL A 173 2.13 -1.15 -6.31
CA VAL A 173 3.45 -0.72 -6.80
C VAL A 173 4.19 -1.88 -7.47
N GLY A 174 4.19 -3.05 -6.83
CA GLY A 174 4.86 -4.25 -7.35
C GLY A 174 4.34 -4.60 -8.74
N ARG A 175 3.02 -4.55 -8.94
CA ARG A 175 2.37 -4.79 -10.23
C ARG A 175 2.65 -3.68 -11.24
N LEU A 176 2.57 -2.41 -10.84
CA LEU A 176 2.94 -1.28 -11.69
C LEU A 176 4.35 -1.42 -12.25
N ARG A 177 5.31 -1.82 -11.41
CA ARG A 177 6.71 -2.04 -11.81
C ARG A 177 6.84 -3.12 -12.89
N LEU A 178 6.00 -4.16 -12.85
CA LEU A 178 6.02 -5.24 -13.86
C LEU A 178 5.45 -4.79 -15.21
N LEU A 179 4.50 -3.85 -15.19
CA LEU A 179 3.87 -3.29 -16.39
C LEU A 179 4.68 -2.14 -17.00
N TRP A 180 5.59 -1.54 -16.23
CA TRP A 180 6.33 -0.36 -16.67
C TRP A 180 7.19 -0.65 -17.90
N ARG A 181 6.85 0.00 -19.01
CA ARG A 181 7.65 0.03 -20.24
C ARG A 181 7.90 1.48 -20.65
N GLY A 182 9.16 1.85 -20.89
CA GLY A 182 9.50 3.21 -21.32
C GLY A 182 9.39 4.26 -20.20
N PHE A 183 9.09 5.52 -20.58
CA PHE A 183 9.13 6.67 -19.65
C PHE A 183 7.79 6.90 -18.92
N ASP A 184 6.66 6.56 -19.54
CA ASP A 184 5.29 6.84 -19.07
C ASP A 184 4.46 5.58 -18.80
N GLY A 185 4.98 4.38 -19.10
CA GLY A 185 4.26 3.11 -18.92
C GLY A 185 3.14 2.86 -19.95
N GLY A 186 2.74 3.88 -20.71
CA GLY A 186 1.74 3.80 -21.77
C GLY A 186 0.32 3.46 -21.29
N TYR A 187 -0.49 2.92 -22.20
CA TYR A 187 -1.90 2.58 -21.96
C TYR A 187 -2.06 1.48 -20.90
N GLU A 188 -1.21 0.45 -20.91
CA GLU A 188 -1.29 -0.70 -19.97
C GLU A 188 -1.18 -0.25 -18.50
N VAL A 189 -0.32 0.75 -18.21
CA VAL A 189 -0.21 1.32 -16.86
C VAL A 189 -1.47 2.09 -16.48
N ARG A 190 -2.02 2.90 -17.39
CA ARG A 190 -3.26 3.67 -17.12
C ARG A 190 -4.44 2.75 -16.85
N ASP A 191 -4.63 1.75 -17.70
CA ASP A 191 -5.69 0.74 -17.58
C ASP A 191 -5.57 -0.01 -16.24
N PHE A 192 -4.36 -0.45 -15.87
CA PHE A 192 -4.13 -1.09 -14.57
C PHE A 192 -4.43 -0.17 -13.37
N VAL A 193 -4.05 1.12 -13.45
CA VAL A 193 -4.35 2.09 -12.40
C VAL A 193 -5.87 2.25 -12.26
N ASP A 194 -6.59 2.41 -13.37
CA ASP A 194 -8.05 2.53 -13.36
C ASP A 194 -8.72 1.28 -12.77
N GLU A 195 -8.34 0.08 -13.22
CA GLU A 195 -8.85 -1.18 -12.66
C GLU A 195 -8.57 -1.33 -11.17
N PHE A 196 -7.39 -0.90 -10.71
CA PHE A 196 -7.02 -0.94 -9.31
C PHE A 196 -7.89 -0.01 -8.46
N PHE A 197 -8.12 1.21 -8.93
CA PHE A 197 -8.97 2.18 -8.24
C PHE A 197 -10.45 1.78 -8.25
N ASP A 198 -10.95 1.16 -9.31
CA ASP A 198 -12.30 0.59 -9.35
C ASP A 198 -12.46 -0.55 -8.33
N ARG A 199 -11.43 -1.39 -8.19
CA ARG A 199 -11.40 -2.43 -7.15
C ARG A 199 -11.44 -1.81 -5.75
N ILE A 200 -10.63 -0.79 -5.48
CA ILE A 200 -10.66 -0.08 -4.19
C ILE A 200 -12.04 0.53 -3.94
N ARG A 201 -12.61 1.22 -4.94
CA ARG A 201 -13.91 1.87 -4.82
C ARG A 201 -15.01 0.87 -4.47
N SER A 202 -15.01 -0.31 -5.11
CA SER A 202 -16.00 -1.37 -4.83
C SER A 202 -15.88 -1.99 -3.44
N ARG A 203 -14.68 -2.03 -2.86
CA ARG A 203 -14.43 -2.53 -1.49
C ARG A 203 -14.64 -1.46 -0.40
N SER A 204 -14.59 -0.19 -0.78
CA SER A 204 -14.55 0.92 0.16
C SER A 204 -15.92 1.22 0.77
N LYS A 205 -15.91 1.54 2.07
CA LYS A 205 -17.04 2.16 2.76
C LYS A 205 -16.74 3.63 3.02
N VAL A 206 -17.76 4.49 3.10
CA VAL A 206 -17.54 5.91 3.40
C VAL A 206 -16.94 6.05 4.80
N ALA A 207 -15.82 6.77 4.91
CA ALA A 207 -15.22 7.14 6.18
C ALA A 207 -16.18 8.09 6.92
N SER A 208 -16.63 7.65 8.10
CA SER A 208 -17.56 8.37 8.97
C SER A 208 -16.88 8.63 10.30
N SER A 209 -16.89 9.90 10.74
CA SER A 209 -16.31 10.38 11.99
C SER A 209 -16.93 9.75 13.23
#